data_AF-A0A952JV54-F1
#
_entry.id   AF-A0A952JV54-F1
#
_cell.length_a   1.000
_cell.length_b   1.000
_cell.length_c   1.000
_cell.angle_alpha   90.00
_cell.angle_beta   90.00
_cell.angle_gamma   90.00
#
_symmetry.space_group_name_H-M   'P 1'
#
loop_
_entity.id
_entity.type
_entity.pdbx_description
1 polymer ?
#
loop_
_entity_poly.entity_id
_entity_poly.type
_entity_poly.pdbx_seq_one_letter_code
_entity_poly.pdbx_strand_id
1 'polypeptide(L)'
;MNEQIQTIIEKYTVDKYQIAVISATVSIITVLVTNWIKNYFDSKLHLGKLKTDHRFQEQKKIKEAIAKYKVHLVSACDDLNHRLWSIARNHQEGWLNIEGNYQKESHYFHSSAYRILAVFAWVKKIEKEMIFLDTTIAEKEDMEFIKFLKIFPQLFCNLSFLGGINPRGTHATDHFFRNNFEILSDSLIVDDKIQSYGEFKSTIPQTVTQLKPIYVYLDHVSPNENRLRWDRLHLFNLTLIAFLNNYGYDFQKTNEEKIKAVLQTPRKSPLLGNYLRFLAEYHLDQNTEIKKLAKIIRNIEGQP
;
A
#
# COMPACT_ATOMS: atom_id res chain seq x y z
N MET A 1 -9.28 -48.68 79.36
CA MET A 1 -8.56 -47.79 78.40
C MET A 1 -8.23 -48.52 77.10
N ASN A 2 -7.59 -49.71 77.14
CA ASN A 2 -7.32 -50.50 75.93
C ASN A 2 -8.57 -50.95 75.16
N GLU A 3 -9.61 -51.45 75.84
CA GLU A 3 -10.86 -51.87 75.16
C GLU A 3 -11.55 -50.71 74.46
N GLN A 4 -11.67 -49.55 75.10
CA GLN A 4 -12.27 -48.35 74.50
C GLN A 4 -11.47 -47.85 73.28
N ILE A 5 -10.14 -47.94 73.31
CA ILE A 5 -9.29 -47.60 72.16
C ILE A 5 -9.51 -48.60 71.02
N GLN A 6 -9.63 -49.89 71.32
CA GLN A 6 -9.92 -50.95 70.34
C GLN A 6 -11.31 -50.78 69.70
N THR A 7 -12.33 -50.43 70.50
CA THR A 7 -13.69 -50.19 69.97
C THR A 7 -13.74 -48.95 69.10
N ILE A 8 -12.97 -47.91 69.43
CA ILE A 8 -12.85 -46.71 68.58
C ILE A 8 -12.12 -47.06 67.29
N ILE A 9 -11.04 -47.85 67.34
CA ILE A 9 -10.32 -48.30 66.15
C ILE A 9 -11.24 -49.14 65.26
N GLU A 10 -11.93 -50.16 65.79
CA GLU A 10 -12.87 -50.99 65.01
C GLU A 10 -14.04 -50.21 64.41
N LYS A 11 -14.52 -49.19 65.14
CA LYS A 11 -15.62 -48.32 64.68
C LYS A 11 -15.19 -47.33 63.59
N TYR A 12 -13.89 -47.07 63.46
CA TYR A 12 -13.31 -46.17 62.45
C TYR A 12 -12.43 -46.89 61.41
N THR A 13 -12.16 -48.19 61.56
CA THR A 13 -11.51 -49.02 60.54
C THR A 13 -12.49 -49.28 59.42
N VAL A 14 -12.29 -48.55 58.33
CA VAL A 14 -13.00 -48.72 57.06
C VAL A 14 -12.80 -50.15 56.57
N ASP A 15 -13.89 -50.88 56.33
CA ASP A 15 -13.83 -52.27 55.86
C ASP A 15 -13.16 -52.35 54.47
N LYS A 16 -12.48 -53.47 54.17
CA LYS A 16 -11.83 -53.70 52.87
C LYS A 16 -12.79 -53.49 51.70
N TYR A 17 -14.06 -53.83 51.87
CA TYR A 17 -15.12 -53.57 50.90
C TYR A 17 -15.39 -52.07 50.70
N GLN A 18 -15.43 -51.28 51.78
CA GLN A 18 -15.62 -49.83 51.70
C GLN A 18 -14.43 -49.15 51.01
N ILE A 19 -13.20 -49.61 51.28
CA ILE A 19 -11.99 -49.12 50.59
C ILE A 19 -12.08 -49.42 49.09
N ALA A 20 -12.48 -50.65 48.71
CA ALA A 20 -12.63 -51.04 47.31
C ALA A 20 -13.68 -50.21 46.58
N VAL A 21 -14.83 -49.95 47.22
CA VAL A 21 -15.90 -49.11 46.65
C VAL A 21 -15.44 -47.66 46.47
N ILE A 22 -14.80 -47.05 47.47
CA ILE A 22 -14.28 -45.69 47.36
C ILE A 22 -13.25 -45.59 46.24
N SER A 23 -12.32 -46.56 46.15
CA SER A 23 -11.31 -46.60 45.09
C SER A 23 -11.94 -46.74 43.69
N ALA A 24 -12.96 -47.58 43.54
CA ALA A 24 -13.68 -47.74 42.28
C ALA A 24 -14.43 -46.45 41.89
N THR A 25 -15.13 -45.82 42.84
CA THR A 25 -15.85 -44.56 42.61
C THR A 25 -14.90 -43.43 42.23
N VAL A 26 -13.79 -43.25 42.96
CA VAL A 26 -12.77 -42.24 42.64
C VAL A 26 -12.18 -42.50 41.24
N SER A 27 -11.92 -43.75 40.88
CA SER A 27 -11.40 -44.09 39.54
C SER A 27 -12.39 -43.72 38.43
N ILE A 28 -13.68 -44.04 38.59
CA ILE A 28 -14.72 -43.68 37.63
C ILE A 28 -14.84 -42.15 37.50
N ILE A 29 -14.91 -41.44 38.62
CA ILE A 29 -14.98 -39.98 38.63
C ILE A 29 -13.74 -39.39 37.97
N THR A 30 -12.56 -39.90 38.29
CA THR A 30 -11.29 -39.41 37.71
C THR A 30 -11.27 -39.59 36.19
N VAL A 31 -11.70 -40.75 35.68
CA VAL A 31 -11.78 -40.99 34.23
C VAL A 31 -12.78 -40.04 33.56
N LEU A 32 -13.96 -39.84 34.15
CA LEU A 32 -14.98 -38.94 33.60
C LEU A 32 -14.51 -37.49 33.58
N VAL A 33 -13.96 -37.01 34.70
CA VAL A 33 -13.44 -35.64 34.83
C VAL A 33 -12.25 -35.43 33.91
N THR A 34 -11.31 -36.38 33.85
CA THR A 34 -10.14 -36.30 32.97
C THR A 34 -10.54 -36.24 31.50
N ASN A 35 -11.49 -37.08 31.06
CA ASN A 35 -11.98 -37.06 29.69
C ASN A 35 -12.73 -35.77 29.36
N TRP A 36 -13.52 -35.24 30.29
CA TRP A 36 -14.24 -33.97 30.09
C TRP A 36 -13.28 -32.79 29.98
N ILE A 37 -12.32 -32.69 30.91
CA ILE A 37 -11.26 -31.67 30.90
C ILE A 37 -10.46 -31.77 29.60
N LYS A 38 -9.99 -32.98 29.25
CA LYS A 38 -9.20 -33.22 28.04
C LYS A 38 -9.97 -32.79 26.79
N ASN A 39 -11.21 -33.23 26.61
CA ASN A 39 -12.02 -32.85 25.44
C ASN A 39 -12.23 -31.34 25.34
N TYR A 40 -12.44 -30.66 26.48
CA TYR A 40 -12.59 -29.22 26.50
C TYR A 40 -11.30 -28.49 26.08
N PHE A 41 -10.15 -28.90 26.63
CA PHE A 41 -8.86 -28.32 26.28
C PHE A 41 -8.47 -28.63 24.83
N ASP A 42 -8.62 -29.89 24.39
CA ASP A 42 -8.32 -30.32 23.03
C ASP A 42 -9.18 -29.56 22.02
N SER A 43 -10.49 -29.41 22.27
CA SER A 43 -11.38 -28.63 21.40
C SER A 43 -10.94 -27.16 21.29
N LYS A 44 -10.60 -26.51 22.41
CA LYS A 44 -10.08 -25.14 22.40
C LYS A 44 -8.75 -25.02 21.66
N LEU A 45 -7.82 -25.95 21.87
CA LEU A 45 -6.53 -25.98 21.19
C LEU A 45 -6.70 -26.19 19.69
N HIS A 46 -7.55 -27.13 19.27
CA HIS A 46 -7.86 -27.38 17.86
C HIS A 46 -8.49 -26.16 17.20
N LEU A 47 -9.44 -25.50 17.86
CA LEU A 47 -10.05 -24.27 17.34
C LEU A 47 -9.04 -23.13 17.23
N GLY A 48 -8.16 -22.97 18.22
CA GLY A 48 -7.07 -22.00 18.19
C GLY A 48 -6.09 -22.25 17.05
N LYS A 49 -5.69 -23.51 16.85
CA LYS A 49 -4.82 -23.93 15.75
C LYS A 49 -5.48 -23.67 14.40
N LEU A 50 -6.75 -24.07 14.22
CA LEU A 50 -7.48 -23.88 12.98
C LEU A 50 -7.63 -22.40 12.61
N LYS A 51 -7.90 -21.53 13.59
CA LYS A 51 -7.93 -20.07 13.38
C LYS A 51 -6.56 -19.51 12.97
N THR A 52 -5.49 -20.00 13.60
CA THR A 52 -4.12 -19.56 13.31
C THR A 52 -3.68 -20.02 11.92
N ASP A 53 -3.94 -21.28 11.57
CA ASP A 53 -3.62 -21.86 10.27
C ASP A 53 -4.39 -21.13 9.15
N HIS A 54 -5.70 -20.88 9.35
CA HIS A 54 -6.50 -20.09 8.41
C HIS A 54 -5.93 -18.68 8.23
N ARG A 55 -5.64 -17.98 9.34
CA ARG A 55 -5.04 -16.64 9.30
C ARG A 55 -3.73 -16.63 8.51
N PHE A 56 -2.85 -17.57 8.79
CA PHE A 56 -1.57 -17.70 8.11
C PHE A 56 -1.74 -17.97 6.61
N GLN A 57 -2.70 -18.83 6.24
CA GLN A 57 -3.01 -19.11 4.84
C GLN A 57 -3.52 -17.86 4.09
N GLU A 58 -4.41 -17.07 4.69
CA GLU A 58 -4.90 -15.84 4.09
C GLU A 58 -3.78 -14.78 3.95
N GLN A 59 -2.95 -14.60 4.99
CA GLN A 59 -1.79 -13.70 4.93
C GLN A 59 -0.80 -14.13 3.84
N LYS A 60 -0.55 -15.43 3.71
CA LYS A 60 0.32 -15.98 2.67
C LYS A 60 -0.21 -15.66 1.28
N LYS A 61 -1.52 -15.80 1.02
CA LYS A 61 -2.13 -15.45 -0.27
C LYS A 61 -1.93 -13.97 -0.62
N ILE A 62 -2.11 -13.07 0.35
CA ILE A 62 -1.88 -11.63 0.18
C ILE A 62 -0.43 -11.37 -0.21
N LYS A 63 0.51 -11.98 0.53
CA LYS A 63 1.94 -11.82 0.28
C LYS A 63 2.35 -12.35 -1.09
N GLU A 64 1.81 -13.49 -1.52
CA GLU A 64 2.06 -14.07 -2.84
C GLU A 64 1.50 -13.17 -3.95
N ALA A 65 0.29 -12.63 -3.80
CA ALA A 65 -0.32 -11.69 -4.74
C ALA A 65 0.53 -10.40 -4.90
N ILE A 66 1.02 -9.84 -3.79
CA ILE A 66 1.92 -8.68 -3.80
C ILE A 66 3.27 -9.04 -4.44
N ALA A 67 3.90 -10.12 -3.97
CA ALA A 67 5.25 -10.51 -4.39
C ALA A 67 5.35 -10.79 -5.89
N LYS A 68 4.28 -11.32 -6.51
CA LYS A 68 4.20 -11.61 -7.94
C LYS A 68 4.59 -10.42 -8.83
N TYR A 69 4.25 -9.20 -8.41
CA TYR A 69 4.49 -7.99 -9.21
C TYR A 69 5.22 -6.86 -8.46
N LYS A 70 5.52 -7.00 -7.16
CA LYS A 70 6.19 -5.99 -6.33
C LYS A 70 7.46 -5.44 -6.98
N VAL A 71 8.35 -6.32 -7.46
CA VAL A 71 9.64 -5.91 -8.06
C VAL A 71 9.43 -5.11 -9.33
N HIS A 72 8.45 -5.49 -10.15
CA HIS A 72 8.10 -4.74 -11.36
C HIS A 72 7.55 -3.35 -11.04
N LEU A 73 6.68 -3.24 -10.04
CA LEU A 73 6.18 -1.94 -9.58
C LEU A 73 7.31 -1.08 -9.01
N VAL A 74 8.18 -1.64 -8.18
CA VAL A 74 9.36 -0.94 -7.62
C VAL A 74 10.24 -0.38 -8.73
N SER A 75 10.54 -1.19 -9.76
CA SER A 75 11.32 -0.75 -10.92
C SER A 75 10.62 0.39 -11.69
N ALA A 76 9.32 0.26 -11.96
CA ALA A 76 8.55 1.31 -12.64
C ALA A 76 8.49 2.62 -11.83
N CYS A 77 8.35 2.52 -10.50
CA CYS A 77 8.39 3.67 -9.60
C CYS A 77 9.75 4.37 -9.62
N ASP A 78 10.84 3.61 -9.67
CA ASP A 78 12.21 4.15 -9.72
C ASP A 78 12.48 4.89 -11.04
N ASP A 79 12.11 4.27 -12.17
CA ASP A 79 12.16 4.90 -13.50
C ASP A 79 11.39 6.22 -13.54
N LEU A 80 10.20 6.24 -12.93
CA LEU A 80 9.38 7.44 -12.88
C LEU A 80 9.94 8.49 -11.92
N ASN A 81 10.44 8.10 -10.75
CA ASN A 81 11.12 9.00 -9.81
C ASN A 81 12.30 9.71 -10.48
N HIS A 82 13.15 8.97 -11.19
CA HIS A 82 14.24 9.55 -11.98
C HIS A 82 13.74 10.51 -13.07
N ARG A 83 12.63 10.17 -13.75
CA ARG A 83 12.02 11.04 -14.76
C ARG A 83 11.50 12.34 -14.16
N LEU A 84 10.75 12.28 -13.07
CA LEU A 84 10.18 13.47 -12.40
C LEU A 84 11.29 14.36 -11.84
N TRP A 85 12.34 13.78 -11.28
CA TRP A 85 13.53 14.51 -10.87
C TRP A 85 14.19 15.26 -12.04
N SER A 86 14.36 14.58 -13.18
CA SER A 86 14.96 15.17 -14.38
C SER A 86 14.11 16.33 -14.91
N ILE A 87 12.79 16.18 -14.95
CA ILE A 87 11.86 17.25 -15.35
C ILE A 87 11.94 18.44 -14.40
N ALA A 88 12.01 18.23 -13.08
CA ALA A 88 12.13 19.31 -12.10
C ALA A 88 13.40 20.12 -12.24
N ARG A 89 14.55 19.44 -12.40
CA ARG A 89 15.84 20.12 -12.58
C ARG A 89 15.95 20.90 -13.88
N ASN A 90 15.35 20.37 -14.95
CA ASN A 90 15.45 20.92 -16.30
C ASN A 90 14.13 21.53 -16.78
N HIS A 91 13.31 22.05 -15.86
CA HIS A 91 11.97 22.57 -16.18
C HIS A 91 12.01 23.72 -17.21
N GLN A 92 13.13 24.43 -17.32
CA GLN A 92 13.33 25.53 -18.28
C GLN A 92 13.45 25.05 -19.73
N GLU A 93 13.80 23.78 -19.96
CA GLU A 93 14.00 23.21 -21.29
C GLU A 93 12.68 22.98 -22.04
N GLY A 94 11.53 23.14 -21.39
CA GLY A 94 10.23 22.98 -22.03
C GLY A 94 9.97 21.57 -22.57
N TRP A 95 10.61 20.53 -22.01
CA TRP A 95 10.49 19.14 -22.48
C TRP A 95 9.07 18.57 -22.52
N LEU A 96 8.15 19.15 -21.74
CA LEU A 96 6.73 18.80 -21.72
C LEU A 96 5.86 19.75 -22.56
N ASN A 97 6.45 20.77 -23.19
CA ASN A 97 5.76 21.69 -24.09
C ASN A 97 5.80 21.12 -25.52
N ILE A 98 4.66 20.63 -26.00
CA ILE A 98 4.53 20.13 -27.37
C ILE A 98 3.39 20.82 -28.14
N GLU A 99 2.77 21.83 -27.53
CA GLU A 99 1.79 22.73 -28.17
C GLU A 99 0.62 21.97 -28.83
N GLY A 100 0.14 20.90 -28.16
CA GLY A 100 -0.94 20.05 -28.66
C GLY A 100 -0.56 19.10 -29.80
N ASN A 101 0.69 19.09 -30.25
CA ASN A 101 1.16 18.19 -31.31
C ASN A 101 1.55 16.81 -30.75
N TYR A 102 0.53 16.04 -30.34
CA TYR A 102 0.69 14.71 -29.73
C TYR A 102 1.20 13.63 -30.69
N GLN A 103 1.22 13.90 -32.00
CA GLN A 103 1.74 12.95 -33.00
C GLN A 103 3.23 13.11 -33.25
N LYS A 104 3.77 14.32 -33.04
CA LYS A 104 5.20 14.59 -33.21
C LYS A 104 5.98 13.91 -32.10
N GLU A 105 6.92 13.05 -32.47
CA GLU A 105 7.76 12.38 -31.49
C GLU A 105 8.50 13.41 -30.61
N SER A 106 8.29 13.27 -29.30
CA SER A 106 9.04 13.99 -28.27
C SER A 106 9.39 12.99 -27.17
N HIS A 107 10.67 12.62 -27.08
CA HIS A 107 11.13 11.57 -26.17
C HIS A 107 10.75 11.88 -24.71
N TYR A 108 11.01 13.09 -24.23
CA TYR A 108 10.71 13.42 -22.84
C TYR A 108 9.21 13.44 -22.55
N PHE A 109 8.40 13.97 -23.45
CA PHE A 109 6.95 14.00 -23.28
C PHE A 109 6.33 12.59 -23.28
N HIS A 110 6.55 11.81 -24.35
CA HIS A 110 5.94 10.49 -24.52
C HIS A 110 6.43 9.49 -23.48
N SER A 111 7.73 9.52 -23.17
CA SER A 111 8.28 8.61 -22.18
C SER A 111 7.91 8.99 -20.74
N SER A 112 7.49 10.23 -20.47
CA SER A 112 6.89 10.61 -19.19
C SER A 112 5.48 10.06 -19.06
N ALA A 113 4.65 10.23 -20.09
CA ALA A 113 3.32 9.64 -20.16
C ALA A 113 3.38 8.12 -19.95
N TYR A 114 4.27 7.44 -20.69
CA TYR A 114 4.50 6.00 -20.55
C TYR A 114 4.85 5.60 -19.11
N ARG A 115 5.85 6.23 -18.48
CA ARG A 115 6.30 5.86 -17.12
C ARG A 115 5.23 6.06 -16.07
N ILE A 116 4.44 7.14 -16.19
CA ILE A 116 3.27 7.38 -15.34
C ILE A 116 2.29 6.22 -15.51
N LEU A 117 1.87 5.92 -16.73
CA LEU A 117 0.92 4.86 -17.02
C LEU A 117 1.44 3.46 -16.62
N ALA A 118 2.75 3.21 -16.76
CA ALA A 118 3.37 1.94 -16.40
C ALA A 118 3.28 1.67 -14.90
N VAL A 119 3.52 2.67 -14.04
CA VAL A 119 3.29 2.55 -12.60
C VAL A 119 1.84 2.14 -12.32
N PHE A 120 0.87 2.80 -12.95
CA PHE A 120 -0.55 2.50 -12.74
C PHE A 120 -0.99 1.14 -13.30
N ALA A 121 -0.40 0.70 -14.42
CA ALA A 121 -0.64 -0.63 -14.95
C ALA A 121 -0.16 -1.72 -13.98
N TRP A 122 1.01 -1.54 -13.35
CA TRP A 122 1.51 -2.47 -12.32
C TRP A 122 0.69 -2.43 -11.03
N VAL A 123 0.27 -1.25 -10.58
CA VAL A 123 -0.69 -1.12 -9.46
C VAL A 123 -1.93 -1.94 -9.76
N LYS A 124 -2.51 -1.79 -10.95
CA LYS A 124 -3.72 -2.51 -11.36
C LYS A 124 -3.53 -4.02 -11.42
N LYS A 125 -2.36 -4.49 -11.87
CA LYS A 125 -2.00 -5.92 -11.85
C LYS A 125 -2.05 -6.49 -10.44
N ILE A 126 -1.44 -5.80 -9.48
CA ILE A 126 -1.45 -6.22 -8.07
C ILE A 126 -2.87 -6.17 -7.50
N GLU A 127 -3.61 -5.07 -7.74
CA GLU A 127 -4.98 -4.94 -7.25
C GLU A 127 -5.89 -6.05 -7.76
N LYS A 128 -5.77 -6.48 -9.02
CA LYS A 128 -6.56 -7.59 -9.59
C LYS A 128 -6.33 -8.91 -8.87
N GLU A 129 -5.10 -9.24 -8.50
CA GLU A 129 -4.79 -10.46 -7.73
C GLU A 129 -5.36 -10.41 -6.31
N MET A 130 -5.54 -9.21 -5.74
CA MET A 130 -6.02 -9.02 -4.38
C MET A 130 -7.55 -8.94 -4.25
N ILE A 131 -8.33 -8.88 -5.34
CA ILE A 131 -9.79 -8.64 -5.32
C ILE A 131 -10.54 -9.64 -4.40
N PHE A 132 -10.09 -10.89 -4.36
CA PHE A 132 -10.76 -11.96 -3.63
C PHE A 132 -10.16 -12.24 -2.24
N LEU A 133 -9.22 -11.40 -1.79
CA LEU A 133 -8.49 -11.62 -0.54
C LEU A 133 -9.05 -10.76 0.58
N ASP A 134 -9.18 -11.35 1.77
CA ASP A 134 -9.53 -10.59 2.98
C ASP A 134 -8.30 -9.82 3.48
N THR A 135 -8.13 -8.61 2.96
CA THR A 135 -7.04 -7.71 3.35
C THR A 135 -7.11 -7.27 4.83
N THR A 136 -8.22 -7.46 5.55
CA THR A 136 -8.30 -7.11 6.97
C THR A 136 -7.38 -7.97 7.85
N ILE A 137 -6.98 -9.14 7.33
CA ILE A 137 -6.10 -10.10 7.99
C ILE A 137 -4.61 -9.83 7.66
N ALA A 138 -4.33 -8.91 6.73
CA ALA A 138 -2.98 -8.60 6.26
C ALA A 138 -2.02 -8.22 7.41
N GLU A 139 -0.74 -8.55 7.23
CA GLU A 139 0.30 -8.02 8.10
C GLU A 139 0.44 -6.51 7.92
N LYS A 140 1.02 -5.83 8.92
CA LYS A 140 1.18 -4.38 8.90
C LYS A 140 1.93 -3.89 7.65
N GLU A 141 3.01 -4.56 7.27
CA GLU A 141 3.83 -4.19 6.11
C GLU A 141 3.05 -4.31 4.79
N ASP A 142 2.30 -5.42 4.62
CA ASP A 142 1.46 -5.65 3.45
C ASP A 142 0.31 -4.64 3.38
N MET A 143 -0.32 -4.33 4.52
CA MET A 143 -1.37 -3.31 4.60
C MET A 143 -0.83 -1.92 4.25
N GLU A 144 0.38 -1.55 4.69
CA GLU A 144 1.03 -0.31 4.27
C GLU A 144 1.30 -0.28 2.76
N PHE A 145 1.73 -1.41 2.18
CA PHE A 145 1.94 -1.52 0.74
C PHE A 145 0.64 -1.30 -0.03
N ILE A 146 -0.45 -1.95 0.40
CA ILE A 146 -1.80 -1.79 -0.17
C ILE A 146 -2.25 -0.33 -0.09
N LYS A 147 -2.00 0.36 1.04
CA LYS A 147 -2.33 1.79 1.17
C LYS A 147 -1.58 2.65 0.15
N PHE A 148 -0.30 2.38 -0.13
CA PHE A 148 0.43 3.08 -1.20
C PHE A 148 -0.21 2.85 -2.57
N LEU A 149 -0.60 1.61 -2.89
CA LEU A 149 -1.32 1.29 -4.14
C LEU A 149 -2.60 2.11 -4.29
N LYS A 150 -3.35 2.29 -3.19
CA LYS A 150 -4.57 3.10 -3.18
C LYS A 150 -4.30 4.59 -3.33
N ILE A 151 -3.23 5.11 -2.73
CA ILE A 151 -2.91 6.54 -2.74
C ILE A 151 -2.39 7.02 -4.09
N PHE A 152 -1.53 6.24 -4.76
CA PHE A 152 -0.92 6.65 -6.04
C PHE A 152 -1.93 7.27 -7.03
N PRO A 153 -3.04 6.60 -7.38
CA PRO A 153 -3.98 7.16 -8.35
C PRO A 153 -4.89 8.25 -7.75
N GLN A 154 -5.06 8.27 -6.43
CA GLN A 154 -5.87 9.29 -5.75
C GLN A 154 -5.20 10.67 -5.80
N LEU A 155 -3.87 10.74 -5.89
CA LEU A 155 -3.14 11.99 -6.14
C LEU A 155 -3.49 12.66 -7.48
N PHE A 156 -4.04 11.90 -8.43
CA PHE A 156 -4.47 12.38 -9.75
C PHE A 156 -5.99 12.55 -9.85
N CYS A 157 -6.75 11.78 -9.07
CA CYS A 157 -8.21 11.74 -9.18
C CYS A 157 -8.94 12.56 -8.11
N ASN A 158 -8.37 12.72 -6.92
CA ASN A 158 -9.06 13.34 -5.81
C ASN A 158 -9.03 14.88 -5.93
N LEU A 159 -10.21 15.51 -5.89
CA LEU A 159 -10.40 16.95 -5.89
C LEU A 159 -10.45 17.55 -4.48
N SER A 160 -10.86 16.78 -3.45
CA SER A 160 -10.89 17.28 -2.06
C SER A 160 -9.50 17.70 -1.58
N PHE A 161 -8.48 17.03 -2.13
CA PHE A 161 -7.07 17.36 -2.03
C PHE A 161 -6.73 18.84 -2.36
N LEU A 162 -7.45 19.43 -3.32
CA LEU A 162 -7.25 20.80 -3.81
C LEU A 162 -8.13 21.84 -3.09
N GLY A 163 -9.02 21.41 -2.19
CA GLY A 163 -10.21 22.15 -1.74
C GLY A 163 -9.99 23.31 -0.77
N GLY A 164 -9.08 24.23 -1.06
CA GLY A 164 -9.19 25.62 -0.60
C GLY A 164 -9.70 26.57 -1.70
N ILE A 165 -9.51 26.21 -2.97
CA ILE A 165 -9.87 27.03 -4.12
C ILE A 165 -10.94 26.28 -4.89
N ASN A 166 -12.16 26.80 -4.82
CA ASN A 166 -13.37 26.45 -5.56
C ASN A 166 -13.06 25.61 -6.82
N PRO A 167 -12.99 24.27 -6.72
CA PRO A 167 -12.61 23.44 -7.85
C PRO A 167 -13.76 23.56 -8.83
N ARG A 168 -13.54 24.20 -9.98
CA ARG A 168 -14.50 24.19 -11.10
C ARG A 168 -14.62 22.74 -11.59
N GLY A 169 -15.44 21.97 -10.88
CA GLY A 169 -15.55 20.51 -10.91
C GLY A 169 -16.23 19.95 -12.15
N THR A 170 -16.15 20.67 -13.28
CA THR A 170 -16.79 20.30 -14.54
C THR A 170 -15.79 20.08 -15.67
N HIS A 171 -14.51 20.45 -15.49
CA HIS A 171 -13.48 20.27 -16.52
C HIS A 171 -12.30 19.44 -15.97
N ALA A 172 -12.19 18.18 -16.43
CA ALA A 172 -11.13 17.23 -16.11
C ALA A 172 -9.84 17.49 -16.91
N THR A 173 -9.34 18.73 -16.88
CA THR A 173 -8.05 19.10 -17.50
C THR A 173 -6.88 19.00 -16.52
N ASP A 174 -7.16 19.24 -15.23
CA ASP A 174 -6.16 19.36 -14.17
C ASP A 174 -6.21 18.21 -13.15
N HIS A 175 -7.12 17.25 -13.40
CA HIS A 175 -7.32 16.02 -12.66
C HIS A 175 -7.99 14.99 -13.58
N PHE A 176 -8.05 13.74 -13.14
CA PHE A 176 -8.72 12.68 -13.88
C PHE A 176 -9.94 12.17 -13.13
N PHE A 177 -11.00 11.85 -13.87
CA PHE A 177 -12.03 10.96 -13.33
C PHE A 177 -11.44 9.56 -13.17
N ARG A 178 -11.76 8.89 -12.06
CA ARG A 178 -11.18 7.60 -11.67
C ARG A 178 -11.27 6.55 -12.79
N ASN A 179 -12.46 6.36 -13.37
CA ASN A 179 -12.67 5.36 -14.42
C ASN A 179 -11.87 5.68 -15.70
N ASN A 180 -11.79 6.97 -16.07
CA ASN A 180 -11.02 7.39 -17.23
C ASN A 180 -9.52 7.14 -17.01
N PHE A 181 -9.03 7.39 -15.79
CA PHE A 181 -7.64 7.12 -15.44
C PHE A 181 -7.29 5.63 -15.50
N GLU A 182 -8.20 4.78 -15.04
CA GLU A 182 -8.03 3.32 -15.12
C GLU A 182 -7.94 2.83 -16.57
N ILE A 183 -8.78 3.34 -17.48
CA ILE A 183 -8.75 3.00 -18.91
C ILE A 183 -7.43 3.39 -19.56
N LEU A 184 -6.82 4.52 -19.14
CA LEU A 184 -5.50 4.92 -19.66
C LEU A 184 -4.42 3.92 -19.26
N SER A 185 -4.43 3.43 -18.02
CA SER A 185 -3.45 2.42 -17.59
C SER A 185 -3.65 1.07 -18.27
N ASP A 186 -4.90 0.71 -18.62
CA ASP A 186 -5.20 -0.52 -19.36
C ASP A 186 -4.62 -0.51 -20.77
N SER A 187 -4.41 0.67 -21.37
CA SER A 187 -3.88 0.77 -22.73
C SER A 187 -2.46 0.20 -22.86
N LEU A 188 -1.74 0.03 -21.75
CA LEU A 188 -0.42 -0.60 -21.74
C LEU A 188 -0.47 -2.12 -21.53
N ILE A 189 -1.63 -2.68 -21.19
CA ILE A 189 -1.76 -4.10 -20.86
C ILE A 189 -2.27 -4.85 -22.10
N VAL A 190 -1.39 -5.64 -22.70
CA VAL A 190 -1.70 -6.48 -23.88
C VAL A 190 -1.31 -7.93 -23.55
N ASP A 191 -2.23 -8.87 -23.77
CA ASP A 191 -2.03 -10.30 -23.47
C ASP A 191 -1.46 -10.57 -22.07
N ASP A 192 -2.03 -9.88 -21.08
CA ASP A 192 -1.63 -9.93 -19.67
C ASP A 192 -0.19 -9.40 -19.38
N LYS A 193 0.50 -8.83 -20.36
CA LYS A 193 1.82 -8.20 -20.21
C LYS A 193 1.72 -6.69 -20.31
N ILE A 194 2.61 -6.00 -19.61
CA ILE A 194 2.76 -4.54 -19.74
C ILE A 194 3.77 -4.27 -20.84
N GLN A 195 3.34 -3.52 -21.85
CA GLN A 195 4.18 -3.14 -22.98
C GLN A 195 5.42 -2.36 -22.52
N SER A 196 6.55 -2.63 -23.16
CA SER A 196 7.77 -1.84 -23.06
C SER A 196 7.59 -0.45 -23.66
N TYR A 197 8.48 0.49 -23.34
CA TYR A 197 8.45 1.82 -23.96
C TYR A 197 8.62 1.77 -25.48
N GLY A 198 9.42 0.82 -26.00
CA GLY A 198 9.62 0.66 -27.45
C GLY A 198 8.34 0.25 -28.16
N GLU A 199 7.60 -0.71 -27.59
CA GLU A 199 6.29 -1.13 -28.10
C GLU A 199 5.27 0.01 -28.00
N PHE A 200 5.16 0.67 -26.84
CA PHE A 200 4.30 1.84 -26.66
C PHE A 200 4.60 2.94 -27.68
N LYS A 201 5.89 3.22 -27.93
CA LYS A 201 6.30 4.24 -28.90
C LYS A 201 5.80 3.91 -30.30
N SER A 202 5.83 2.64 -30.69
CA SER A 202 5.38 2.19 -32.02
C SER A 202 3.87 2.32 -32.24
N THR A 203 3.08 2.39 -31.16
CA THR A 203 1.60 2.47 -31.21
C THR A 203 1.05 3.89 -31.02
N ILE A 204 1.90 4.89 -30.79
CA ILE A 204 1.48 6.29 -30.60
C ILE A 204 0.56 6.76 -31.73
N PRO A 205 0.89 6.62 -33.03
CA PRO A 205 0.03 7.13 -34.11
C PRO A 205 -1.41 6.61 -34.05
N GLN A 206 -1.60 5.36 -33.59
CA GLN A 206 -2.89 4.69 -33.51
C GLN A 206 -3.63 4.97 -32.19
N THR A 207 -2.89 5.26 -31.11
CA THR A 207 -3.44 5.37 -29.75
C THR A 207 -3.52 6.81 -29.23
N VAL A 208 -3.05 7.81 -29.98
CA VAL A 208 -3.09 9.25 -29.60
C VAL A 208 -4.46 9.69 -29.10
N THR A 209 -5.55 9.26 -29.73
CA THR A 209 -6.91 9.64 -29.28
C THR A 209 -7.23 9.09 -27.89
N GLN A 210 -6.84 7.85 -27.61
CA GLN A 210 -7.02 7.22 -26.30
C GLN A 210 -6.12 7.87 -25.24
N LEU A 211 -4.88 8.22 -25.61
CA LEU A 211 -3.88 8.81 -24.71
C LEU A 211 -4.05 10.33 -24.53
N LYS A 212 -4.93 10.96 -25.31
CA LYS A 212 -5.18 12.40 -25.28
C LYS A 212 -5.38 12.96 -23.87
N PRO A 213 -6.11 12.31 -22.93
CA PRO A 213 -6.26 12.84 -21.58
C PRO A 213 -4.93 12.99 -20.81
N ILE A 214 -4.05 11.99 -20.83
CA ILE A 214 -2.74 12.08 -20.15
C ILE A 214 -1.83 13.07 -20.88
N TYR A 215 -1.93 13.16 -22.20
CA TYR A 215 -1.17 14.11 -22.98
C TYR A 215 -1.58 15.55 -22.70
N VAL A 216 -2.88 15.87 -22.71
CA VAL A 216 -3.40 17.19 -22.33
C VAL A 216 -3.01 17.54 -20.89
N TYR A 217 -3.02 16.56 -19.98
CA TYR A 217 -2.59 16.78 -18.61
C TYR A 217 -1.11 17.16 -18.51
N LEU A 218 -0.23 16.50 -19.27
CA LEU A 218 1.23 16.75 -19.24
C LEU A 218 1.66 17.96 -20.06
N ASP A 219 0.90 18.31 -21.09
CA ASP A 219 1.27 19.39 -22.00
C ASP A 219 1.34 20.73 -21.28
N HIS A 220 2.43 21.45 -21.50
CA HIS A 220 2.78 22.70 -20.83
C HIS A 220 2.87 22.62 -19.30
N VAL A 221 3.00 21.44 -18.70
CA VAL A 221 3.19 21.36 -17.23
C VAL A 221 4.51 22.03 -16.87
N SER A 222 4.43 22.99 -15.95
CA SER A 222 5.55 23.85 -15.56
C SER A 222 5.37 24.33 -14.13
N PRO A 223 6.45 24.51 -13.35
CA PRO A 223 6.34 25.13 -12.02
C PRO A 223 5.82 26.56 -12.05
N ASN A 224 5.93 27.25 -13.19
CA ASN A 224 5.53 28.65 -13.36
C ASN A 224 4.06 28.80 -13.80
N GLU A 225 3.32 27.69 -13.93
CA GLU A 225 1.90 27.76 -14.28
C GLU A 225 1.03 28.01 -13.04
N ASN A 226 -0.12 28.67 -13.22
CA ASN A 226 -1.09 28.91 -12.15
C ASN A 226 -1.90 27.65 -11.78
N ARG A 227 -1.85 26.62 -12.63
CA ARG A 227 -2.52 25.34 -12.40
C ARG A 227 -1.71 24.45 -11.46
N LEU A 228 -2.40 23.57 -10.75
CA LEU A 228 -1.79 22.72 -9.72
C LEU A 228 -1.30 21.36 -10.26
N ARG A 229 -1.18 21.20 -11.59
CA ARG A 229 -0.71 19.95 -12.23
C ARG A 229 0.75 19.65 -11.86
N TRP A 230 1.59 20.69 -11.88
CA TRP A 230 2.96 20.61 -11.37
C TRP A 230 3.01 20.12 -9.93
N ASP A 231 2.21 20.75 -9.05
CA ASP A 231 2.16 20.41 -7.63
C ASP A 231 1.72 18.96 -7.42
N ARG A 232 0.73 18.46 -8.16
CA ARG A 232 0.34 17.04 -8.12
C ARG A 232 1.49 16.11 -8.52
N LEU A 233 2.22 16.41 -9.60
CA LEU A 233 3.39 15.61 -10.00
C LEU A 233 4.50 15.65 -8.95
N HIS A 234 4.74 16.81 -8.34
CA HIS A 234 5.72 16.96 -7.27
C HIS A 234 5.34 16.10 -6.05
N LEU A 235 4.08 16.14 -5.62
CA LEU A 235 3.59 15.35 -4.49
C LEU A 235 3.58 13.85 -4.82
N PHE A 236 3.31 13.50 -6.08
CA PHE A 236 3.49 12.13 -6.54
C PHE A 236 4.95 11.69 -6.47
N ASN A 237 5.90 12.54 -6.88
CA ASN A 237 7.33 12.27 -6.74
C ASN A 237 7.74 11.98 -5.28
N LEU A 238 7.26 12.80 -4.33
CA LEU A 238 7.49 12.57 -2.89
C LEU A 238 6.90 11.24 -2.41
N THR A 239 5.73 10.87 -2.93
CA THR A 239 5.08 9.59 -2.61
C THR A 239 5.86 8.41 -3.18
N LEU A 240 6.41 8.53 -4.40
CA LEU A 240 7.30 7.53 -5.00
C LEU A 240 8.57 7.36 -4.16
N ILE A 241 9.19 8.47 -3.72
CA ILE A 241 10.37 8.43 -2.85
C ILE A 241 10.06 7.70 -1.53
N ALA A 242 8.95 8.03 -0.86
CA ALA A 242 8.56 7.34 0.36
C ALA A 242 8.32 5.83 0.13
N PHE A 243 7.68 5.48 -0.98
CA PHE A 243 7.47 4.09 -1.38
C PHE A 243 8.79 3.35 -1.64
N LEU A 244 9.71 3.93 -2.42
CA LEU A 244 11.02 3.35 -2.74
C LEU A 244 11.92 3.23 -1.51
N ASN A 245 11.88 4.20 -0.60
CA ASN A 245 12.64 4.11 0.66
C ASN A 245 12.17 2.93 1.53
N ASN A 246 10.89 2.59 1.46
CA ASN A 246 10.29 1.51 2.23
C ASN A 246 10.48 0.14 1.56
N TYR A 247 10.28 0.05 0.24
CA TYR A 247 10.18 -1.23 -0.47
C TYR A 247 11.22 -1.47 -1.57
N GLY A 248 11.96 -0.43 -1.97
CA GLY A 248 13.02 -0.50 -2.98
C GLY A 248 14.34 -1.05 -2.44
N TYR A 249 15.25 -1.34 -3.35
CA TYR A 249 16.62 -1.71 -3.03
C TYR A 249 17.37 -0.53 -2.39
N ASP A 250 18.48 -0.83 -1.71
CA ASP A 250 19.35 0.17 -1.07
C ASP A 250 19.79 1.29 -2.03
N PHE A 251 20.15 0.95 -3.27
CA PHE A 251 20.55 1.91 -4.29
C PHE A 251 19.39 2.77 -4.85
N GLN A 252 18.13 2.39 -4.59
CA GLN A 252 16.94 3.16 -5.00
C GLN A 252 16.48 4.13 -3.90
N LYS A 253 17.05 4.03 -2.69
CA LYS A 253 16.66 4.90 -1.58
C LYS A 253 17.18 6.31 -1.78
N THR A 254 16.34 7.27 -1.42
CA THR A 254 16.65 8.69 -1.45
C THR A 254 16.93 9.17 -0.02
N ASN A 255 18.12 9.72 0.20
CA ASN A 255 18.53 10.26 1.49
C ASN A 255 17.85 11.61 1.83
N GLU A 256 17.97 12.07 3.07
CA GLU A 256 17.32 13.29 3.55
C GLU A 256 17.74 14.55 2.77
N GLU A 257 19.02 14.71 2.44
CA GLU A 257 19.52 15.86 1.67
C GLU A 257 18.88 15.93 0.28
N LYS A 258 18.79 14.78 -0.39
CA LYS A 258 18.16 14.66 -1.69
C LYS A 258 16.65 14.90 -1.60
N ILE A 259 15.97 14.46 -0.54
CA ILE A 259 14.55 14.80 -0.29
C ILE A 259 14.36 16.32 -0.11
N LYS A 260 15.22 16.99 0.66
CA LYS A 260 15.18 18.45 0.82
C LYS A 260 15.33 19.16 -0.53
N ALA A 261 16.24 18.68 -1.37
CA ALA A 261 16.41 19.22 -2.71
C ALA A 261 15.15 19.05 -3.59
N VAL A 262 14.44 17.91 -3.51
CA VAL A 262 13.14 17.73 -4.21
C VAL A 262 12.12 18.75 -3.73
N LEU A 263 11.97 18.87 -2.42
CA LEU A 263 10.96 19.75 -1.81
C LEU A 263 11.13 21.21 -2.22
N GLN A 264 12.35 21.62 -2.55
CA GLN A 264 12.68 23.00 -2.91
C GLN A 264 12.82 23.22 -4.43
N THR A 265 13.04 22.16 -5.22
CA THR A 265 13.35 22.28 -6.65
C THR A 265 12.13 21.94 -7.52
N PRO A 266 11.76 22.79 -8.49
CA PRO A 266 12.22 24.16 -8.72
C PRO A 266 11.52 25.18 -7.81
N ARG A 267 10.43 24.77 -7.14
CA ARG A 267 9.78 25.52 -6.07
C ARG A 267 9.09 24.57 -5.10
N LYS A 268 8.89 25.06 -3.87
CA LYS A 268 8.04 24.42 -2.87
C LYS A 268 6.58 24.38 -3.33
N SER A 269 5.91 23.27 -3.09
CA SER A 269 4.48 23.15 -3.35
C SER A 269 3.68 23.81 -2.22
N PRO A 270 2.66 24.66 -2.51
CA PRO A 270 1.76 25.17 -1.49
C PRO A 270 0.83 24.08 -0.92
N LEU A 271 0.79 22.89 -1.53
CA LEU A 271 -0.10 21.80 -1.14
C LEU A 271 0.50 20.83 -0.12
N LEU A 272 1.71 21.08 0.40
CA LEU A 272 2.38 20.16 1.33
C LEU A 272 1.58 19.89 2.62
N GLY A 273 0.92 20.90 3.19
CA GLY A 273 0.04 20.72 4.34
C GLY A 273 -1.18 19.85 4.02
N ASN A 274 -1.80 20.05 2.85
CA ASN A 274 -2.91 19.21 2.37
C ASN A 274 -2.45 17.77 2.10
N TYR A 275 -1.24 17.62 1.57
CA TYR A 275 -0.60 16.34 1.34
C TYR A 275 -0.41 15.52 2.61
N LEU A 276 0.10 16.12 3.69
CA LEU A 276 0.23 15.41 4.95
C LEU A 276 -1.12 15.00 5.55
N ARG A 277 -2.15 15.84 5.43
CA ARG A 277 -3.52 15.49 5.87
C ARG A 277 -4.10 14.34 5.04
N PHE A 278 -3.96 14.41 3.72
CA PHE A 278 -4.39 13.37 2.81
C PHE A 278 -3.73 12.01 3.10
N LEU A 279 -2.42 11.98 3.38
CA LEU A 279 -1.75 10.74 3.78
C LEU A 279 -2.28 10.18 5.12
N ALA A 280 -2.67 11.06 6.04
CA ALA A 280 -3.27 10.67 7.32
C ALA A 280 -4.70 10.10 7.15
N GLU A 281 -5.50 10.62 6.21
CA GLU A 281 -6.83 10.07 5.88
C GLU A 281 -6.77 8.60 5.42
N TYR A 282 -5.66 8.20 4.80
CA TYR A 282 -5.39 6.81 4.40
C TYR A 282 -4.61 6.03 5.48
N HIS A 283 -4.43 6.59 6.67
CA HIS A 283 -3.69 6.00 7.78
C HIS A 283 -2.26 5.58 7.41
N LEU A 284 -1.57 6.37 6.59
CA LEU A 284 -0.14 6.22 6.28
C LEU A 284 0.76 7.10 7.16
N ASP A 285 0.19 7.99 7.96
CA ASP A 285 0.91 8.82 8.95
C ASP A 285 1.70 8.01 9.97
N GLN A 286 1.39 6.71 10.13
CA GLN A 286 2.11 5.80 11.00
C GLN A 286 3.33 5.13 10.36
N ASN A 287 3.44 5.15 9.03
CA ASN A 287 4.57 4.58 8.30
C ASN A 287 5.86 5.36 8.57
N THR A 288 6.97 4.64 8.72
CA THR A 288 8.26 5.23 9.11
C THR A 288 8.80 6.23 8.09
N GLU A 289 8.73 5.93 6.80
CA GLU A 289 9.24 6.80 5.73
C GLU A 289 8.34 8.04 5.54
N ILE A 290 7.02 7.88 5.71
CA ILE A 290 6.09 9.02 5.72
C ILE A 290 6.34 9.93 6.94
N LYS A 291 6.59 9.37 8.12
CA LYS A 291 6.95 10.15 9.32
C LYS A 291 8.24 10.96 9.10
N LYS A 292 9.27 10.34 8.50
CA LYS A 292 10.51 11.02 8.12
C LYS A 292 10.24 12.15 7.14
N LEU A 293 9.49 11.90 6.07
CA LEU A 293 9.11 12.92 5.09
C LEU A 293 8.35 14.08 5.74
N ALA A 294 7.35 13.79 6.59
CA ALA A 294 6.58 14.80 7.31
C ALA A 294 7.46 15.65 8.23
N LYS A 295 8.45 15.05 8.91
CA LYS A 295 9.43 15.77 9.73
C LYS A 295 10.27 16.72 8.88
N ILE A 296 10.76 16.26 7.72
CA ILE A 296 11.55 17.09 6.80
C ILE A 296 10.72 18.28 6.30
N ILE A 297 9.47 18.04 5.88
CA ILE A 297 8.55 19.09 5.42
C ILE A 297 8.34 20.16 6.50
N ARG A 298 8.04 19.75 7.74
CA ARG A 298 7.84 20.67 8.87
C ARG A 298 9.09 21.46 9.22
N ASN A 299 10.26 20.84 9.14
CA ASN A 299 11.53 21.52 9.37
C ASN A 299 11.80 22.62 8.33
N ILE A 300 11.40 22.40 7.07
CA ILE A 300 11.51 23.42 6.01
C ILE A 300 10.43 24.50 6.16
N GLU A 301 9.24 24.17 6.69
CA GLU A 301 8.18 25.16 7.00
C GLU A 301 8.52 26.07 8.19
N GLY A 302 9.31 25.59 9.16
CA GLY A 302 9.75 26.36 10.32
C GLY A 302 11.05 27.14 10.12
N GLN A 303 11.65 27.12 8.93
CA GLN A 303 12.80 27.95 8.59
C GLN A 303 12.31 29.30 8.02
N PRO A 304 12.82 30.44 8.53
CA PRO A 304 12.35 31.77 8.16
C PRO A 304 12.54 32.12 6.69
#